data_AF-A0A3D1TUR6-F1
#
_entry.id   AF-A0A3D1TUR6-F1
#
_cell.length_a   1.000
_cell.length_b   1.000
_cell.length_c   1.000
_cell.angle_alpha   90.00
_cell.angle_beta   90.00
_cell.angle_gamma   90.00
#
_symmetry.space_group_name_H-M   'P 1'
#
loop_
_entity.id
_entity.type
_entity.pdbx_description
1 polymer ?
#
loop_
_entity_poly.entity_id
_entity_poly.type
_entity_poly.pdbx_seq_one_letter_code
_entity_poly.pdbx_strand_id
1 'polypeptide(L)'
;MLHGVWRPEASGGSFLFWAEQLDDDRDFILNAEDLQTRLPLIQGRSEQISLLLPTVDGRPLSSSEASDEAELTPVPITATAVSPVDAMFGLLTLDPEEQMGDDLRYWQVASRFTLELLARERYVPSMNDKGESYWQPVFAGNDRHRFARMARSMPPVCRALLPHGAPPAGTTLLESFLQATLDALSRQSLSRWEPSVPPRVNQGNRAQAYIWLLSLTSPRSETPTVRPDQRLRQAVRRWLEPLQIVAN
;
A
#
# COMPACT_ATOMS: atom_id res chain seq x y z
N MET A 1 13.94 11.60 13.16
CA MET A 1 13.86 11.22 11.73
C MET A 1 12.51 10.57 11.44
N LEU A 2 11.83 10.90 10.34
CA LEU A 2 10.53 10.34 9.96
C LEU A 2 10.71 9.06 9.13
N HIS A 3 9.91 8.05 9.44
CA HIS A 3 9.96 6.71 8.88
C HIS A 3 8.58 6.24 8.44
N GLY A 4 8.56 5.15 7.66
CA GLY A 4 7.32 4.64 7.09
C GLY A 4 7.41 3.17 6.68
N VAL A 5 6.40 2.41 7.07
CA VAL A 5 6.27 1.00 6.68
C VAL A 5 4.89 0.70 6.12
N TRP A 6 4.85 -0.13 5.07
CA TRP A 6 3.60 -0.61 4.50
C TRP A 6 3.13 -1.89 5.21
N ARG A 7 1.89 -1.89 5.69
CA ARG A 7 1.21 -3.08 6.19
C ARG A 7 0.23 -3.60 5.13
N PRO A 8 0.51 -4.76 4.50
CA PRO A 8 -0.45 -5.38 3.60
C PRO A 8 -1.59 -6.01 4.41
N GLU A 9 -2.84 -5.71 4.07
CA GLU A 9 -4.03 -6.40 4.59
C GLU A 9 -5.00 -6.70 3.46
N ALA A 10 -5.82 -7.76 3.63
CA ALA A 10 -6.83 -8.16 2.65
C ALA A 10 -7.88 -7.05 2.36
N SER A 11 -8.06 -6.14 3.32
CA SER A 11 -9.00 -5.02 3.35
C SER A 11 -8.52 -3.74 2.65
N GLY A 12 -7.33 -3.75 2.02
CA GLY A 12 -6.80 -2.59 1.30
C GLY A 12 -5.49 -2.04 1.86
N GLY A 13 -4.97 -2.62 2.94
CA GLY A 13 -3.69 -2.25 3.55
C GLY A 13 -3.67 -0.87 4.21
N SER A 14 -2.60 -0.59 4.93
CA SER A 14 -2.39 0.68 5.62
C SER A 14 -0.92 1.07 5.59
N PHE A 15 -0.64 2.36 5.45
CA PHE A 15 0.71 2.88 5.64
C PHE A 15 0.86 3.36 7.08
N LEU A 16 2.01 3.06 7.69
CA LEU A 16 2.30 3.33 9.09
C LEU A 16 3.45 4.33 9.15
N PHE A 17 3.16 5.56 9.58
CA PHE A 17 4.17 6.57 9.83
C PHE A 17 4.61 6.53 11.29
N TRP A 18 5.91 6.67 11.54
CA TRP A 18 6.50 6.77 12.87
C TRP A 18 7.77 7.60 12.79
N ALA A 19 8.36 7.99 13.92
CA ALA A 19 9.60 8.77 13.91
C ALA A 19 10.52 8.46 15.08
N GLU A 20 11.82 8.62 14.83
CA GLU A 20 12.87 8.64 15.84
C GLU A 20 12.94 10.03 16.49
N GLN A 21 12.89 10.09 17.81
CA GLN A 21 13.13 11.31 18.60
C GLN A 21 14.64 11.47 18.87
N LEU A 22 15.18 12.70 18.74
CA LEU A 22 16.62 12.98 18.80
C LEU A 22 17.11 13.61 20.13
N ASP A 23 16.26 13.78 21.15
CA ASP A 23 16.63 14.23 22.52
C ASP A 23 15.75 13.50 23.55
N ASP A 24 16.13 13.16 24.79
CA ASP A 24 17.44 12.76 25.36
C ASP A 24 17.22 11.53 26.29
N ASP A 25 16.05 10.86 26.20
CA ASP A 25 15.69 9.68 27.02
C ASP A 25 15.00 8.58 26.20
N ARG A 26 15.54 8.41 24.97
CA ARG A 26 15.37 7.34 23.96
C ARG A 26 14.07 6.54 23.99
N ASP A 27 13.13 6.96 23.14
CA ASP A 27 12.11 6.08 22.57
C ASP A 27 11.84 6.44 21.10
N PHE A 28 11.45 5.45 20.31
CA PHE A 28 11.06 5.52 18.88
C PHE A 28 9.69 6.22 18.67
N ILE A 29 9.43 7.29 19.41
CA ILE A 29 8.07 7.78 19.63
C ILE A 29 7.96 9.25 19.24
N LEU A 30 7.23 9.53 18.16
CA LEU A 30 6.32 10.67 18.15
C LEU A 30 4.94 10.11 18.51
N ASN A 31 4.26 10.75 19.45
CA ASN A 31 2.84 10.43 19.62
C ASN A 31 2.07 10.92 18.38
N ALA A 32 0.85 10.43 18.19
CA ALA A 32 0.06 10.79 17.02
C ALA A 32 -0.27 12.29 16.93
N GLU A 33 -0.30 13.02 18.04
CA GLU A 33 -0.54 14.46 18.06
C GLU A 33 0.66 15.24 17.50
N ASP A 34 1.87 14.86 17.87
CA ASP A 34 3.10 15.47 17.34
C ASP A 34 3.25 15.16 15.84
N LEU A 35 2.94 13.93 15.44
CA LEU A 35 2.97 13.56 14.02
C LEU A 35 1.90 14.32 13.22
N GLN A 36 0.68 14.49 13.77
CA GLN A 36 -0.36 15.30 13.14
C GLN A 36 0.07 16.77 13.03
N THR A 37 0.80 17.28 14.01
CA THR A 37 1.33 18.65 13.98
C THR A 37 2.35 18.81 12.85
N ARG A 38 3.22 17.82 12.65
CA ARG A 38 4.22 17.82 11.56
C ARG A 38 3.59 17.56 10.19
N LEU A 39 2.56 16.71 10.13
CA LEU A 39 1.92 16.22 8.91
C LEU A 39 0.41 16.48 8.96
N PRO A 40 -0.04 17.76 8.98
CA PRO A 40 -1.42 18.13 9.29
C PRO A 40 -2.46 17.60 8.29
N LEU A 41 -2.02 17.22 7.09
CA LEU A 41 -2.87 16.72 6.03
C LEU A 41 -3.06 15.20 6.09
N ILE A 42 -2.30 14.51 6.92
CA ILE A 42 -2.42 13.07 7.12
C ILE A 42 -3.44 12.82 8.22
N GLN A 43 -4.58 12.22 7.90
CA GLN A 43 -5.54 11.78 8.92
C GLN A 43 -5.34 10.29 9.20
N GLY A 44 -4.89 9.96 10.40
CA GLY A 44 -4.61 8.57 10.78
C GLY A 44 -5.04 8.23 12.18
N ARG A 45 -4.92 6.95 12.51
CA ARG A 45 -5.18 6.42 13.84
C ARG A 45 -3.87 5.95 14.46
N SER A 46 -3.60 6.39 15.69
CA SER A 46 -2.49 5.87 16.49
C SER A 46 -2.71 4.40 16.85
N GLU A 47 -1.68 3.58 16.69
CA GLU A 47 -1.66 2.19 17.11
C GLU A 47 -0.25 1.73 17.48
N GLN A 48 -0.19 0.69 18.31
CA GLN A 48 1.06 0.02 18.66
C GLN A 48 1.37 -1.05 17.61
N ILE A 49 2.57 -0.99 17.06
CA ILE A 49 3.10 -2.01 16.14
C ILE A 49 4.43 -2.53 16.67
N SER A 50 4.87 -3.68 16.17
CA SER A 50 6.19 -4.22 16.48
C SER A 50 7.02 -4.30 15.21
N LEU A 51 8.19 -3.66 15.23
CA LEU A 51 9.17 -3.69 14.14
C LEU A 51 10.41 -4.44 14.58
N LEU A 52 10.99 -5.24 13.67
CA LEU A 52 12.36 -5.72 13.84
C LEU A 52 13.34 -4.56 13.64
N LEU A 53 13.93 -4.08 14.72
CA LEU A 53 14.93 -3.02 14.70
C LEU A 53 16.29 -3.54 15.18
N PRO A 54 17.40 -2.97 14.70
CA PRO A 54 18.73 -3.27 15.24
C PRO A 54 18.79 -2.89 16.72
N THR A 55 19.19 -3.84 17.56
CA THR A 55 19.15 -3.70 19.01
C THR A 55 20.45 -4.25 19.62
N VAL A 56 21.03 -3.51 20.56
CA VAL A 56 22.21 -3.89 21.34
C VAL A 56 21.84 -3.86 22.82
N ASP A 57 22.10 -4.94 23.54
CA ASP A 57 21.80 -5.06 24.98
C ASP A 57 20.33 -4.70 25.33
N GLY A 58 19.38 -5.06 24.46
CA GLY A 58 17.97 -4.75 24.62
C GLY A 58 17.57 -3.30 24.28
N ARG A 59 18.53 -2.46 23.88
CA ARG A 59 18.29 -1.09 23.44
C ARG A 59 18.26 -0.99 21.92
N PRO A 60 17.16 -0.51 21.31
CA PRO A 60 17.12 -0.27 19.87
C PRO A 60 18.04 0.88 19.47
N LEU A 61 18.69 0.74 18.31
CA LEU A 61 19.61 1.70 17.72
C LEU A 61 18.87 2.67 16.81
N SER A 62 19.14 3.98 16.92
CA SER A 62 18.61 4.97 15.98
C SER A 62 19.24 4.81 14.59
N SER A 63 18.65 5.43 13.57
CA SER A 63 19.17 5.40 12.20
C SER A 63 20.57 6.01 12.04
N SER A 64 21.04 6.80 13.01
CA SER A 64 22.41 7.34 13.03
C SER A 64 23.42 6.43 13.75
N GLU A 65 22.94 5.43 14.50
CA GLU A 65 23.76 4.48 15.24
C GLU A 65 24.03 3.23 14.39
N ALA A 66 25.25 2.70 14.45
CA ALA A 66 25.62 1.44 13.81
C ALA A 66 26.45 0.61 14.79
N SER A 67 26.20 -0.70 14.83
CA SER A 67 26.96 -1.66 15.62
C SER A 67 26.97 -3.03 14.94
N ASP A 68 28.13 -3.67 14.91
CA ASP A 68 28.28 -5.05 14.42
C ASP A 68 27.68 -6.09 15.39
N GLU A 69 27.46 -5.70 16.65
CA GLU A 69 26.84 -6.54 17.69
C GLU A 69 25.30 -6.46 17.66
N ALA A 70 24.72 -5.65 16.77
CA ALA A 70 23.28 -5.46 16.73
C ALA A 70 22.55 -6.71 16.22
N GLU A 71 21.54 -7.13 16.97
CA GLU A 71 20.61 -8.17 16.54
C GLU A 71 19.25 -7.54 16.20
N LEU A 72 18.53 -8.15 15.25
CA LEU A 72 17.17 -7.71 14.93
C LEU A 72 16.20 -8.27 15.97
N THR A 73 15.66 -7.39 16.81
CA THR A 73 14.67 -7.77 17.83
C THR A 73 13.34 -7.05 17.61
N PRO A 74 12.20 -7.66 18.00
CA PRO A 74 10.92 -6.99 17.95
C PRO A 74 10.87 -5.85 18.97
N VAL A 75 10.67 -4.63 18.49
CA VAL A 75 10.58 -3.41 19.30
C VAL A 75 9.18 -2.82 19.15
N PRO A 76 8.43 -2.63 20.25
CA PRO A 76 7.13 -1.98 20.20
C PRO A 76 7.31 -0.48 19.93
N ILE A 77 6.57 0.05 18.96
CA ILE A 77 6.58 1.47 18.64
C ILE A 77 5.15 1.97 18.39
N THR A 78 4.94 3.25 18.68
CA THR A 78 3.70 3.95 18.32
C THR A 78 3.81 4.43 16.88
N ALA A 79 2.88 4.00 16.04
CA ALA A 79 2.77 4.45 14.66
C ALA A 79 1.37 5.02 14.36
N THR A 80 1.30 5.91 13.39
CA THR A 80 0.03 6.44 12.86
C THR A 80 -0.31 5.70 11.58
N ALA A 81 -1.39 4.91 11.64
CA ALA A 81 -1.94 4.18 10.52
C ALA A 81 -2.85 5.07 9.68
N VAL A 82 -2.62 5.07 8.37
CA VAL A 82 -3.34 5.90 7.40
C VAL A 82 -3.85 5.06 6.24
N SER A 83 -4.90 5.56 5.59
CA SER A 83 -5.46 4.90 4.40
C SER A 83 -4.45 4.95 3.23
N PRO A 84 -4.57 4.08 2.21
CA PRO A 84 -3.70 4.16 1.03
C PRO A 84 -3.79 5.51 0.29
N VAL A 85 -4.94 6.18 0.34
CA VAL A 85 -5.11 7.52 -0.24
C VAL A 85 -4.30 8.55 0.55
N ASP A 86 -4.45 8.57 1.87
CA ASP A 86 -3.73 9.51 2.74
C ASP A 86 -2.23 9.24 2.73
N ALA A 87 -1.83 7.97 2.62
CA ALA A 87 -0.44 7.57 2.42
C ALA A 87 0.14 8.18 1.14
N MET A 88 -0.58 8.06 0.02
CA MET A 88 -0.16 8.64 -1.26
C MET A 88 -0.05 10.16 -1.15
N PHE A 89 -1.03 10.82 -0.55
CA PHE A 89 -0.99 12.26 -0.32
C PHE A 89 0.24 12.64 0.51
N GLY A 90 0.40 12.04 1.70
CA GLY A 90 1.55 12.28 2.58
C GLY A 90 2.88 12.06 1.89
N LEU A 91 3.11 10.87 1.31
CA LEU A 91 4.38 10.52 0.64
C LEU A 91 4.76 11.45 -0.52
N LEU A 92 3.78 12.09 -1.16
CA LEU A 92 4.00 12.98 -2.29
C LEU A 92 4.10 14.46 -1.90
N THR A 93 3.61 14.85 -0.72
CA THR A 93 3.59 16.24 -0.25
C THR A 93 4.46 16.50 0.98
N LEU A 94 5.20 15.50 1.47
CA LEU A 94 6.17 15.68 2.54
C LEU A 94 7.16 16.80 2.19
N ASP A 95 7.45 17.64 3.19
CA ASP A 95 8.44 18.71 3.05
C ASP A 95 9.81 18.12 2.68
N PRO A 96 10.47 18.59 1.62
CA PRO A 96 11.83 18.18 1.29
C PRO A 96 12.85 18.42 2.41
N GLU A 97 12.60 19.36 3.32
CA GLU A 97 13.46 19.65 4.48
C GLU A 97 13.25 18.66 5.65
N GLU A 98 12.19 17.85 5.60
CA GLU A 98 11.93 16.83 6.60
C GLU A 98 13.06 15.78 6.62
N GLN A 99 13.60 15.51 7.81
CA GLN A 99 14.59 14.46 7.98
C GLN A 99 13.93 13.08 7.85
N MET A 100 14.05 12.46 6.68
CA MET A 100 13.46 11.16 6.37
C MET A 100 14.47 10.00 6.46
N GLY A 101 13.99 8.82 6.82
CA GLY A 101 14.69 7.56 6.66
C GLY A 101 14.68 7.05 5.22
N ASP A 102 15.54 6.08 4.92
CA ASP A 102 15.64 5.49 3.58
C ASP A 102 14.40 4.67 3.19
N ASP A 103 13.70 4.12 4.17
CA ASP A 103 12.38 3.52 4.00
C ASP A 103 11.38 4.51 3.42
N LEU A 104 11.28 5.70 4.01
CA LEU A 104 10.31 6.68 3.59
C LEU A 104 10.65 7.24 2.20
N ARG A 105 11.94 7.51 1.94
CA ARG A 105 12.42 7.88 0.59
C ARG A 105 12.08 6.81 -0.45
N TYR A 106 12.28 5.54 -0.11
CA TYR A 106 11.90 4.42 -0.96
C TYR A 106 10.39 4.43 -1.27
N TRP A 107 9.54 4.63 -0.26
CA TRP A 107 8.09 4.68 -0.44
C TRP A 107 7.63 5.93 -1.23
N GLN A 108 8.34 7.06 -1.15
CA GLN A 108 8.07 8.18 -2.06
C GLN A 108 8.37 7.83 -3.52
N VAL A 109 9.46 7.10 -3.79
CA VAL A 109 9.79 6.62 -5.15
C VAL A 109 8.73 5.63 -5.64
N ALA A 110 8.27 4.71 -4.79
CA ALA A 110 7.18 3.80 -5.10
C ALA A 110 5.87 4.55 -5.41
N SER A 111 5.56 5.59 -4.63
CA SER A 111 4.37 6.44 -4.82
C SER A 111 4.40 7.18 -6.15
N ARG A 112 5.55 7.76 -6.53
CA ARG A 112 5.73 8.38 -7.85
C ARG A 112 5.53 7.35 -8.97
N PHE A 113 6.03 6.13 -8.79
CA PHE A 113 5.79 5.06 -9.76
C PHE A 113 4.30 4.66 -9.85
N THR A 114 3.56 4.60 -8.74
CA THR A 114 2.10 4.42 -8.75
C THR A 114 1.41 5.51 -9.58
N LEU A 115 1.77 6.78 -9.36
CA LEU A 115 1.19 7.90 -10.11
C LEU A 115 1.51 7.83 -11.61
N GLU A 116 2.72 7.43 -11.98
CA GLU A 116 3.08 7.25 -13.39
C GLU A 116 2.24 6.14 -14.06
N LEU A 117 1.94 5.05 -13.34
CA LEU A 117 1.06 3.99 -13.85
C LEU A 117 -0.37 4.50 -14.00
N LEU A 118 -0.89 5.25 -13.03
CA LEU A 118 -2.20 5.89 -13.11
C LEU A 118 -2.29 6.86 -14.28
N ALA A 119 -1.33 7.78 -14.42
CA ALA A 119 -1.30 8.80 -15.46
C ALA A 119 -1.19 8.23 -16.88
N ARG A 120 -0.59 7.04 -17.02
CA ARG A 120 -0.47 6.30 -18.29
C ARG A 120 -1.58 5.26 -18.48
N GLU A 121 -2.59 5.24 -17.61
CA GLU A 121 -3.71 4.29 -17.63
C GLU A 121 -3.27 2.82 -17.65
N ARG A 122 -2.18 2.51 -16.93
CA ARG A 122 -1.55 1.18 -16.88
C ARG A 122 -2.14 0.32 -15.78
N TYR A 123 -3.45 0.15 -15.79
CA TYR A 123 -4.18 -0.66 -14.83
C TYR A 123 -5.48 -1.20 -15.43
N VAL A 124 -5.98 -2.29 -14.85
CA VAL A 124 -7.17 -2.99 -15.35
C VAL A 124 -8.06 -3.44 -14.19
N PRO A 125 -9.39 -3.53 -14.41
CA PRO A 125 -10.28 -4.13 -13.45
C PRO A 125 -9.97 -5.63 -13.29
N SER A 126 -9.87 -6.08 -12.05
CA SER A 126 -9.55 -7.46 -11.68
C SER A 126 -10.44 -7.96 -10.55
N MET A 127 -10.28 -9.23 -10.21
CA MET A 127 -11.06 -9.91 -9.19
C MET A 127 -10.20 -10.96 -8.49
N ASN A 128 -10.26 -11.00 -7.15
CA ASN A 128 -9.54 -12.01 -6.37
C ASN A 128 -10.33 -13.33 -6.31
N ASP A 129 -9.76 -14.36 -5.68
CA ASP A 129 -10.41 -15.67 -5.58
C ASP A 129 -11.73 -15.65 -4.78
N LYS A 130 -11.93 -14.64 -3.92
CA LYS A 130 -13.18 -14.43 -3.18
C LYS A 130 -14.26 -13.71 -4.02
N GLY A 131 -13.91 -13.22 -5.20
CA GLY A 131 -14.82 -12.45 -6.06
C GLY A 131 -14.81 -10.95 -5.80
N GLU A 132 -13.88 -10.45 -4.98
CA GLU A 132 -13.78 -9.03 -4.66
C GLU A 132 -13.09 -8.31 -5.81
N SER A 133 -13.67 -7.18 -6.23
CA SER A 133 -13.12 -6.36 -7.31
C SER A 133 -11.97 -5.49 -6.83
N TYR A 134 -11.00 -5.24 -7.71
CA TYR A 134 -9.94 -4.28 -7.46
C TYR A 134 -9.29 -3.84 -8.78
N TRP A 135 -8.68 -2.66 -8.79
CA TRP A 135 -7.85 -2.21 -9.90
C TRP A 135 -6.43 -2.79 -9.76
N GLN A 136 -5.99 -3.53 -10.79
CA GLN A 136 -4.70 -4.21 -10.85
C GLN A 136 -3.73 -3.38 -11.70
N PRO A 137 -2.54 -2.99 -11.19
CA PRO A 137 -1.48 -2.40 -12.00
C PRO A 137 -1.00 -3.37 -13.09
N VAL A 138 -0.71 -2.85 -14.28
CA VAL A 138 -0.20 -3.60 -15.43
C VAL A 138 1.18 -3.08 -15.82
N PHE A 139 2.22 -3.83 -15.46
CA PHE A 139 3.59 -3.53 -15.87
C PHE A 139 3.83 -3.95 -17.33
N ALA A 140 4.35 -3.07 -18.19
CA ALA A 140 4.88 -3.49 -19.50
C ALA A 140 6.20 -2.80 -19.83
N GLY A 141 6.99 -3.45 -20.70
CA GLY A 141 8.29 -2.95 -21.12
C GLY A 141 9.16 -2.57 -19.92
N ASN A 142 9.61 -1.31 -19.90
CA ASN A 142 10.51 -0.79 -18.86
C ASN A 142 9.89 -0.79 -17.44
N ASP A 143 8.56 -0.81 -17.30
CA ASP A 143 7.89 -0.82 -16.00
C ASP A 143 8.31 -2.07 -15.19
N ARG A 144 8.51 -3.21 -15.86
CA ARG A 144 8.95 -4.48 -15.23
C ARG A 144 10.36 -4.37 -14.67
N HIS A 145 11.27 -3.79 -15.43
CA HIS A 145 12.66 -3.59 -14.99
C HIS A 145 12.73 -2.63 -13.79
N ARG A 146 11.92 -1.55 -13.81
CA ARG A 146 11.82 -0.61 -12.70
C ARG A 146 11.24 -1.27 -11.45
N PHE A 147 10.14 -2.01 -11.58
CA PHE A 147 9.56 -2.79 -10.49
C PHE A 147 10.58 -3.76 -9.88
N ALA A 148 11.23 -4.58 -10.72
CA ALA A 148 12.21 -5.55 -10.26
C ALA A 148 13.43 -4.90 -9.60
N ARG A 149 13.89 -3.74 -10.12
CA ARG A 149 14.98 -2.97 -9.51
C ARG A 149 14.57 -2.44 -8.15
N MET A 150 13.39 -1.84 -8.03
CA MET A 150 12.85 -1.30 -6.79
C MET A 150 12.68 -2.41 -5.74
N ALA A 151 12.07 -3.54 -6.12
CA ALA A 151 11.92 -4.69 -5.22
C ALA A 151 13.26 -5.23 -4.69
N ARG A 152 14.32 -5.24 -5.51
CA ARG A 152 15.67 -5.66 -5.09
C ARG A 152 16.39 -4.62 -4.22
N SER A 153 16.12 -3.33 -4.45
CA SER A 153 16.73 -2.24 -3.70
C SER A 153 15.94 -1.83 -2.46
N MET A 154 14.92 -2.61 -2.07
CA MET A 154 14.07 -2.30 -0.92
C MET A 154 14.89 -2.31 0.38
N PRO A 155 14.94 -1.19 1.12
CA PRO A 155 15.61 -1.15 2.43
C PRO A 155 15.06 -2.22 3.38
N PRO A 156 15.90 -2.90 4.19
CA PRO A 156 15.45 -3.92 5.13
C PRO A 156 14.34 -3.43 6.08
N VAL A 157 14.42 -2.17 6.54
CA VAL A 157 13.42 -1.55 7.42
C VAL A 157 12.01 -1.47 6.80
N CYS A 158 11.88 -1.39 5.46
CA CYS A 158 10.57 -1.49 4.81
C CYS A 158 9.88 -2.85 5.05
N ARG A 159 10.66 -3.87 5.44
CA ARG A 159 10.19 -5.25 5.70
C ARG A 159 10.27 -5.61 7.19
N ALA A 160 10.51 -4.64 8.05
CA ALA A 160 10.68 -4.85 9.49
C ALA A 160 9.37 -5.20 10.21
N LEU A 161 8.21 -4.88 9.60
CA LEU A 161 6.92 -5.26 10.15
C LEU A 161 6.68 -6.76 9.92
N LEU A 162 6.61 -7.52 11.01
CA LEU A 162 6.43 -8.98 10.98
C LEU A 162 5.07 -9.42 11.52
N PRO A 163 3.97 -9.31 10.73
CA PRO A 163 2.68 -9.83 11.17
C PRO A 163 2.65 -11.37 11.29
N HIS A 164 3.55 -12.07 10.59
CA HIS A 164 3.55 -13.54 10.46
C HIS A 164 4.94 -14.18 10.66
N GLY A 165 5.86 -13.51 11.34
CA GLY A 165 7.13 -14.07 11.82
C GLY A 165 8.30 -14.10 10.84
N ALA A 166 8.10 -13.89 9.53
CA ALA A 166 9.18 -13.77 8.55
C ALA A 166 9.04 -12.52 7.67
N PRO A 167 10.14 -11.81 7.35
CA PRO A 167 10.08 -10.62 6.49
C PRO A 167 9.49 -10.98 5.11
N PRO A 168 8.49 -10.22 4.60
CA PRO A 168 7.94 -10.49 3.28
C PRO A 168 8.98 -10.26 2.19
N ALA A 169 8.86 -10.98 1.07
CA ALA A 169 9.69 -10.67 -0.10
C ALA A 169 9.43 -9.23 -0.57
N GLY A 170 10.47 -8.51 -0.97
CA GLY A 170 10.34 -7.12 -1.41
C GLY A 170 9.44 -6.98 -2.64
N THR A 171 9.40 -8.01 -3.50
CA THR A 171 8.47 -8.11 -4.63
C THR A 171 7.02 -8.13 -4.17
N THR A 172 6.67 -9.02 -3.25
CA THR A 172 5.31 -9.16 -2.69
C THR A 172 4.87 -7.89 -1.99
N LEU A 173 5.76 -7.30 -1.17
CA LEU A 173 5.42 -6.10 -0.43
C LEU A 173 5.21 -4.89 -1.36
N LEU A 174 6.11 -4.68 -2.32
CA LEU A 174 5.97 -3.61 -3.31
C LEU A 174 4.72 -3.79 -4.18
N GLU A 175 4.45 -5.01 -4.66
CA GLU A 175 3.26 -5.30 -5.45
C GLU A 175 1.98 -4.97 -4.67
N SER A 176 1.91 -5.37 -3.40
CA SER A 176 0.75 -5.08 -2.55
C SER A 176 0.55 -3.58 -2.32
N PHE A 177 1.64 -2.81 -2.13
CA PHE A 177 1.59 -1.36 -1.99
C PHE A 177 1.07 -0.70 -3.27
N LEU A 178 1.67 -1.03 -4.43
CA LEU A 178 1.28 -0.46 -5.73
C LEU A 178 -0.18 -0.81 -6.06
N GLN A 179 -0.60 -2.05 -5.82
CA GLN A 179 -1.97 -2.48 -6.07
C GLN A 179 -2.98 -1.77 -5.16
N ALA A 180 -2.70 -1.67 -3.86
CA ALA A 180 -3.60 -1.05 -2.90
C ALA A 180 -3.74 0.46 -3.11
N THR A 181 -2.62 1.16 -3.31
CA THR A 181 -2.62 2.62 -3.54
C THR A 181 -3.26 2.98 -4.88
N LEU A 182 -2.98 2.21 -5.94
CA LEU A 182 -3.63 2.40 -7.23
C LEU A 182 -5.14 2.14 -7.17
N ASP A 183 -5.56 1.06 -6.52
CA ASP A 183 -6.98 0.73 -6.32
C ASP A 183 -7.72 1.82 -5.57
N ALA A 184 -7.14 2.30 -4.46
CA ALA A 184 -7.74 3.33 -3.64
C ALA A 184 -7.85 4.68 -4.36
N LEU A 185 -6.79 5.11 -5.06
CA LEU A 185 -6.81 6.35 -5.86
C LEU A 185 -7.79 6.27 -7.03
N SER A 186 -7.86 5.12 -7.71
CA SER A 186 -8.83 4.89 -8.80
C SER A 186 -10.27 5.01 -8.29
N ARG A 187 -10.59 4.35 -7.18
CA ARG A 187 -11.91 4.45 -6.53
C ARG A 187 -12.22 5.87 -6.06
N GLN A 188 -11.25 6.55 -5.45
CA GLN A 188 -11.41 7.94 -5.01
C GLN A 188 -11.73 8.87 -6.19
N SER A 189 -11.05 8.70 -7.33
CA SER A 189 -11.32 9.50 -8.53
C SER A 189 -12.74 9.29 -9.09
N LEU A 190 -13.32 8.11 -8.85
CA LEU A 190 -14.67 7.74 -9.29
C LEU A 190 -15.74 7.97 -8.22
N SER A 191 -15.38 8.42 -7.02
CA SER A 191 -16.32 8.57 -5.89
C SER A 191 -17.48 9.54 -6.15
N ARG A 192 -17.30 10.51 -7.05
CA ARG A 192 -18.34 11.47 -7.47
C ARG A 192 -19.04 11.07 -8.76
N TRP A 193 -18.64 9.96 -9.38
CA TRP A 193 -19.25 9.47 -10.59
C TRP A 193 -20.49 8.63 -10.24
N GLU A 194 -21.65 9.03 -10.76
CA GLU A 194 -22.90 8.31 -10.61
C GLU A 194 -23.25 7.59 -11.93
N PRO A 195 -22.89 6.31 -12.07
CA PRO A 195 -23.17 5.56 -13.29
C PRO A 195 -24.66 5.23 -13.43
N SER A 196 -25.27 5.64 -14.55
CA SER A 196 -26.64 5.23 -14.90
C SER A 196 -26.67 3.75 -15.33
N VAL A 197 -27.47 2.91 -14.68
CA VAL A 197 -27.65 1.50 -15.06
C VAL A 197 -28.62 1.38 -16.24
N PRO A 198 -28.20 0.90 -17.43
CA PRO A 198 -29.13 0.73 -18.54
C PRO A 198 -30.17 -0.37 -18.23
N PRO A 199 -31.45 -0.21 -18.60
CA PRO A 199 -32.50 -1.21 -18.32
C PRO A 199 -32.19 -2.61 -18.87
N ARG A 200 -31.44 -2.69 -19.97
CA ARG A 200 -31.02 -3.94 -20.63
C ARG A 200 -29.99 -4.74 -19.82
N VAL A 201 -29.38 -4.12 -18.82
CA VAL A 201 -28.38 -4.72 -17.95
C VAL A 201 -29.02 -5.38 -16.73
N ASN A 202 -30.28 -5.09 -16.42
CA ASN A 202 -31.00 -5.61 -15.25
C ASN A 202 -31.40 -7.11 -15.34
N GLN A 203 -30.89 -7.86 -16.31
CA GLN A 203 -31.28 -9.27 -16.51
C GLN A 203 -30.06 -10.19 -16.70
N GLY A 204 -30.09 -11.34 -16.02
CA GLY A 204 -29.17 -12.45 -16.22
C GLY A 204 -27.69 -12.12 -16.02
N ASN A 205 -26.81 -12.73 -16.80
CA ASN A 205 -25.35 -12.65 -16.62
C ASN A 205 -24.77 -11.25 -16.85
N ARG A 206 -25.44 -10.39 -17.63
CA ARG A 206 -25.01 -9.00 -17.85
C ARG A 206 -25.16 -8.15 -16.59
N ALA A 207 -26.16 -8.46 -15.76
CA ALA A 207 -26.35 -7.80 -14.47
C ALA A 207 -25.16 -8.05 -13.55
N GLN A 208 -24.68 -9.30 -13.46
CA GLN A 208 -23.54 -9.65 -12.60
C GLN A 208 -22.25 -8.94 -13.05
N ALA A 209 -21.95 -8.93 -14.35
CA ALA A 209 -20.76 -8.24 -14.87
C ALA A 209 -20.81 -6.74 -14.58
N TYR A 210 -21.99 -6.14 -14.70
CA TYR A 210 -22.17 -4.72 -14.44
C TYR A 210 -22.11 -4.38 -12.95
N ILE A 211 -22.73 -5.17 -12.08
CA ILE A 211 -22.62 -5.01 -10.61
C ILE A 211 -21.16 -5.14 -10.17
N TRP A 212 -20.41 -6.09 -10.75
CA TRP A 212 -18.98 -6.20 -10.50
C TRP A 212 -18.22 -4.95 -10.97
N LEU A 213 -18.50 -4.41 -12.16
CA LEU A 213 -17.88 -3.17 -12.62
C LEU A 213 -18.21 -1.97 -11.72
N LEU A 214 -19.47 -1.84 -11.28
CA LEU A 214 -19.88 -0.81 -10.32
C LEU A 214 -19.15 -0.96 -8.99
N SER A 215 -18.89 -2.19 -8.55
CA SER A 215 -18.15 -2.39 -7.30
C SER A 215 -16.72 -1.85 -7.34
N LEU A 216 -16.16 -1.52 -8.51
CA LEU A 216 -14.84 -0.86 -8.66
C LEU A 216 -14.89 0.67 -8.48
N THR A 217 -16.08 1.25 -8.40
CA THR A 217 -16.30 2.69 -8.20
C THR A 217 -16.63 3.00 -6.74
N SER A 218 -17.16 2.02 -5.99
CA SER A 218 -17.44 2.14 -4.56
C SER A 218 -16.18 2.04 -3.69
N PRO A 219 -16.20 2.54 -2.45
CA PRO A 219 -15.19 2.18 -1.44
C PRO A 219 -15.15 0.67 -1.18
N ARG A 220 -13.96 0.12 -0.90
CA ARG A 220 -13.77 -1.33 -0.64
C ARG A 220 -14.45 -1.83 0.64
N SER A 221 -14.79 -0.92 1.56
CA SER A 221 -15.55 -1.22 2.78
C SER A 221 -16.99 -1.66 2.50
N GLU A 222 -17.52 -1.37 1.31
CA GLU A 222 -18.84 -1.83 0.89
C GLU A 222 -18.75 -3.29 0.44
N THR A 223 -19.44 -4.18 1.16
CA THR A 223 -19.51 -5.58 0.75
C THR A 223 -20.36 -5.67 -0.53
N PRO A 224 -19.88 -6.31 -1.60
CA PRO A 224 -20.69 -6.50 -2.79
C PRO A 224 -21.97 -7.25 -2.41
N THR A 225 -23.13 -6.68 -2.77
CA THR A 225 -24.44 -7.29 -2.54
C THR A 225 -24.62 -8.58 -3.34
N VAL A 226 -23.82 -8.79 -4.39
CA VAL A 226 -23.83 -9.98 -5.24
C VAL A 226 -22.41 -10.50 -5.43
N ARG A 227 -22.21 -11.80 -5.13
CA ARG A 227 -20.94 -12.48 -5.41
C ARG A 227 -20.88 -12.90 -6.88
N PRO A 228 -19.79 -12.59 -7.60
CA PRO A 228 -19.57 -13.06 -8.97
C PRO A 228 -19.65 -14.59 -9.07
N ASP A 229 -20.42 -15.08 -10.04
CA ASP A 229 -20.46 -16.51 -10.36
C ASP A 229 -19.16 -17.00 -11.03
N GLN A 230 -19.04 -18.33 -11.19
CA GLN A 230 -17.87 -18.95 -11.81
C GLN A 230 -17.68 -18.53 -13.28
N ARG A 231 -18.77 -18.22 -13.99
CA ARG A 231 -18.73 -17.84 -15.40
C ARG A 231 -18.10 -16.45 -15.56
N LEU A 232 -18.51 -15.48 -14.74
CA LEU A 232 -17.92 -14.15 -14.72
C LEU A 232 -16.44 -14.22 -14.29
N ARG A 233 -16.11 -15.01 -13.26
CA ARG A 233 -14.71 -15.25 -12.85
C ARG A 233 -13.85 -15.78 -14.00
N GLN A 234 -14.34 -16.77 -14.75
CA GLN A 234 -13.62 -17.31 -15.90
C GLN A 234 -13.50 -16.30 -17.05
N ALA A 235 -14.54 -15.50 -17.31
CA ALA A 235 -14.52 -14.48 -18.34
C ALA A 235 -13.47 -13.39 -18.03
N VAL A 236 -13.43 -12.90 -16.79
CA VAL A 236 -12.41 -11.92 -16.35
C VAL A 236 -11.01 -12.52 -16.45
N ARG A 237 -10.80 -13.76 -15.98
CA ARG A 237 -9.49 -14.44 -16.09
C ARG A 237 -9.02 -14.54 -17.54
N ARG A 238 -9.88 -14.98 -18.47
CA ARG A 238 -9.55 -15.06 -19.91
C ARG A 238 -9.27 -13.70 -20.53
N TRP A 239 -9.98 -12.67 -20.11
CA TRP A 239 -9.75 -11.31 -20.59
C TRP A 239 -8.39 -10.75 -20.14
N LEU A 240 -7.94 -11.12 -18.93
CA LEU A 240 -6.66 -10.70 -18.36
C LEU A 240 -5.47 -11.56 -18.82
N GLU A 241 -5.70 -12.74 -19.36
CA GLU A 241 -4.67 -13.70 -19.78
C GLU A 241 -3.58 -13.08 -20.69
N PRO A 242 -3.90 -12.26 -21.71
CA PRO A 242 -2.88 -11.61 -22.55
C PRO A 242 -1.94 -10.68 -21.77
N LEU A 243 -2.41 -10.11 -20.65
CA LEU A 243 -1.64 -9.21 -19.81
C LEU A 243 -0.71 -9.99 -18.84
N GLN A 244 -1.10 -11.22 -18.50
CA GLN A 244 -0.34 -12.13 -17.64
C GLN A 244 0.80 -12.83 -18.40
N ILE A 245 0.62 -13.13 -19.70
CA ILE A 245 1.66 -13.75 -20.53
C ILE A 245 2.90 -12.84 -20.68
N VAL A 246 2.72 -11.53 -20.58
CA VAL A 246 3.84 -10.58 -20.61
C VAL A 246 4.58 -10.55 -19.26
N ALA A 247 4.04 -11.17 -18.19
CA ALA A 247 4.48 -11.03 -16.81
C ALA A 247 5.36 -12.14 -16.24
N ASN A 248 5.59 -13.21 -16.99
CA ASN A 248 6.56 -14.26 -16.65
C ASN A 248 7.85 -14.10 -17.47
#